data_AF-A0A377TXA2-F1
#
_entry.id   AF-A0A377TXA2-F1
#
_cell.length_a   1.000
_cell.length_b   1.000
_cell.length_c   1.000
_cell.angle_alpha   90.00
_cell.angle_beta   90.00
_cell.angle_gamma   90.00
#
_symmetry.space_group_name_H-M   'P 1'
#
loop_
_entity.id
_entity.type
_entity.pdbx_description
1 polymer ?
#
loop_
_entity_poly.entity_id
_entity_poly.type
_entity_poly.pdbx_seq_one_letter_code
_entity_poly.pdbx_strand_id
1 'polypeptide(L)'
;MAGEKISYRITKGEDLREQGYLGLHTVGRGSERPPVLLALDYNPTGDKEAPVYACLVGKGITFDSGGYSIKQSAFMDSMKSDMGGAATITGALAFAITRGLNKRVKLFLCCADNLISGNAFKLGDIIHYRNGKTVEVMNTDAEGRLVLADGLIDASAQKPELIIDAATLTGAAKTALGNDYHALFSFDDALANRLLASAQAENEAFWRLPLAEFHPQPAAVQLC
;
A
#
# COMPACT_ATOMS: atom_id res chain seq x y z
N MET A 1 -5.39 -17.79 -15.29
CA MET A 1 -4.08 -18.30 -14.84
C MET A 1 -4.10 -18.93 -13.46
N ALA A 2 -4.94 -18.49 -12.51
CA ALA A 2 -5.08 -19.18 -11.21
C ALA A 2 -6.46 -19.86 -10.97
N GLY A 3 -7.49 -19.54 -11.77
CA GLY A 3 -8.80 -20.19 -11.71
C GLY A 3 -9.40 -20.14 -10.30
N GLU A 4 -9.85 -21.29 -9.81
CA GLU A 4 -10.47 -21.47 -8.50
C GLU A 4 -9.52 -21.26 -7.30
N LYS A 5 -8.21 -21.06 -7.54
CA LYS A 5 -7.21 -20.81 -6.48
C LYS A 5 -7.20 -19.36 -5.97
N ILE A 6 -7.98 -18.47 -6.59
CA ILE A 6 -8.13 -17.08 -6.15
C ILE A 6 -9.53 -16.88 -5.58
N SER A 7 -9.58 -16.35 -4.37
CA SER A 7 -10.80 -15.78 -3.79
C SER A 7 -10.54 -14.32 -3.40
N TYR A 8 -11.59 -13.52 -3.27
CA TYR A 8 -11.44 -12.13 -2.87
C TYR A 8 -12.67 -11.58 -2.16
N ARG A 9 -12.47 -10.48 -1.45
CA ARG A 9 -13.51 -9.65 -0.84
C ARG A 9 -13.25 -8.19 -1.21
N ILE A 10 -14.32 -7.48 -1.54
CA ILE A 10 -14.30 -6.03 -1.75
C ILE A 10 -15.13 -5.38 -0.65
N THR A 11 -14.53 -4.48 0.13
CA THR A 11 -15.22 -3.62 1.09
C THR A 11 -15.13 -2.18 0.57
N LYS A 12 -16.24 -1.43 0.48
CA LYS A 12 -16.24 -0.09 -0.13
C LYS A 12 -17.14 0.91 0.58
N GLY A 13 -16.85 2.20 0.40
CA GLY A 13 -17.70 3.29 0.90
C GLY A 13 -17.94 3.19 2.41
N GLU A 14 -19.20 3.30 2.84
CA GLU A 14 -19.57 3.33 4.25
C GLU A 14 -19.23 2.03 5.00
N ASP A 15 -19.20 0.87 4.32
CA ASP A 15 -18.79 -0.40 4.92
C ASP A 15 -17.35 -0.32 5.49
N LEU A 16 -16.47 0.48 4.85
CA LEU A 16 -15.12 0.72 5.36
C LEU A 16 -15.17 1.45 6.70
N ARG A 17 -16.02 2.47 6.84
CA ARG A 17 -16.20 3.20 8.09
C ARG A 17 -16.74 2.30 9.19
N GLU A 18 -17.81 1.55 8.88
CA GLU A 18 -18.47 0.66 9.83
C GLU A 18 -17.55 -0.45 10.35
N GLN A 19 -16.63 -0.93 9.50
CA GLN A 19 -15.65 -1.95 9.86
C GLN A 19 -14.33 -1.39 10.43
N GLY A 20 -14.24 -0.07 10.61
CA GLY A 20 -13.07 0.58 11.24
C GLY A 20 -11.87 0.80 10.32
N TYR A 21 -12.02 0.73 9.01
CA TYR A 21 -11.00 1.11 8.02
C TYR A 21 -10.94 2.65 7.88
N LEU A 22 -10.67 3.32 9.00
CA LEU A 22 -10.83 4.77 9.11
C LEU A 22 -9.75 5.56 8.36
N GLY A 23 -8.56 5.03 8.13
CA GLY A 23 -7.56 5.67 7.29
C GLY A 23 -8.02 5.73 5.84
N LEU A 24 -8.41 4.58 5.30
CA LEU A 24 -8.88 4.47 3.91
C LEU A 24 -10.18 5.24 3.67
N HIS A 25 -11.17 5.11 4.57
CA HIS A 25 -12.43 5.85 4.45
C HIS A 25 -12.23 7.36 4.53
N THR A 26 -11.42 7.84 5.50
CA THR A 26 -11.20 9.26 5.71
C THR A 26 -10.56 9.95 4.52
N VAL A 27 -9.57 9.30 3.88
CA VAL A 27 -8.95 9.82 2.66
C VAL A 27 -9.96 9.86 1.50
N GLY A 28 -10.68 8.76 1.27
CA GLY A 28 -11.51 8.61 0.07
C GLY A 28 -12.89 9.27 0.12
N ARG A 29 -13.44 9.57 1.31
CA ARG A 29 -14.82 10.09 1.45
C ARG A 29 -15.04 11.46 0.79
N GLY A 30 -13.95 12.17 0.45
CA GLY A 30 -14.01 13.44 -0.27
C GLY A 30 -14.41 13.29 -1.74
N SER A 31 -14.28 12.10 -2.33
CA SER A 31 -14.62 11.81 -3.72
C SER A 31 -16.07 11.33 -3.87
N GLU A 32 -16.67 11.58 -5.03
CA GLU A 32 -17.94 10.93 -5.44
C GLU A 32 -17.73 9.44 -5.78
N ARG A 33 -16.49 9.03 -6.06
CA ARG A 33 -16.12 7.62 -6.25
C ARG A 33 -15.71 7.04 -4.89
N PRO A 34 -16.43 6.05 -4.36
CA PRO A 34 -16.20 5.56 -3.01
C PRO A 34 -14.83 4.89 -2.88
N PRO A 35 -14.14 5.01 -1.72
CA PRO A 35 -12.94 4.23 -1.45
C PRO A 35 -13.25 2.73 -1.42
N VAL A 36 -12.24 1.91 -1.73
CA VAL A 36 -12.34 0.47 -1.87
C VAL A 36 -11.12 -0.22 -1.26
N LEU A 37 -11.35 -1.20 -0.40
CA LEU A 37 -10.36 -2.21 -0.03
C LEU A 37 -10.63 -3.49 -0.82
N LEU A 38 -9.66 -3.91 -1.63
CA LEU A 38 -9.62 -5.28 -2.16
C LEU A 38 -8.76 -6.14 -1.23
N ALA A 39 -9.33 -7.22 -0.70
CA ALA A 39 -8.61 -8.28 -0.01
C ALA A 39 -8.69 -9.57 -0.85
N LEU A 40 -7.62 -9.86 -1.58
CA LEU A 40 -7.49 -11.03 -2.46
C LEU A 40 -6.63 -12.10 -1.78
N ASP A 41 -7.00 -13.37 -1.95
CA ASP A 41 -6.30 -14.53 -1.41
C ASP A 41 -6.01 -15.52 -2.54
N TYR A 42 -4.73 -15.62 -2.90
CA TYR A 42 -4.23 -16.70 -3.75
C TYR A 42 -3.82 -17.87 -2.86
N ASN A 43 -4.57 -18.96 -2.93
CA ASN A 43 -4.34 -20.16 -2.16
C ASN A 43 -4.19 -21.39 -3.06
N PRO A 44 -2.95 -21.76 -3.44
CA PRO A 44 -2.73 -22.84 -4.39
C PRO A 44 -3.01 -24.24 -3.84
N THR A 45 -3.02 -24.41 -2.51
CA THR A 45 -3.23 -25.72 -1.87
C THR A 45 -4.73 -26.05 -1.72
N GLY A 46 -5.61 -25.05 -1.78
CA GLY A 46 -7.04 -25.19 -1.51
C GLY A 46 -7.39 -25.38 -0.01
N ASP A 47 -6.40 -25.60 0.84
CA ASP A 47 -6.59 -25.72 2.29
C ASP A 47 -6.78 -24.33 2.91
N LYS A 48 -7.95 -24.10 3.50
CA LYS A 48 -8.32 -22.82 4.12
C LYS A 48 -7.41 -22.44 5.28
N GLU A 49 -6.80 -23.42 5.94
CA GLU A 49 -5.90 -23.24 7.09
C GLU A 49 -4.42 -23.16 6.67
N ALA A 50 -4.12 -23.24 5.38
CA ALA A 50 -2.75 -23.12 4.90
C ALA A 50 -2.13 -21.79 5.36
N PRO A 51 -0.89 -21.81 5.91
CA PRO A 51 -0.25 -20.60 6.41
C PRO A 51 -0.06 -19.60 5.27
N VAL A 52 -0.32 -18.32 5.56
CA VAL A 52 -0.05 -17.24 4.61
C VAL A 52 1.46 -17.03 4.55
N TYR A 53 2.06 -17.27 3.39
CA TYR A 53 3.50 -17.08 3.20
C TYR A 53 3.84 -15.59 3.13
N ALA A 54 3.13 -14.83 2.29
CA ALA A 54 3.35 -13.40 2.12
C ALA A 54 2.04 -12.63 2.11
N CYS A 55 2.09 -11.41 2.66
CA CYS A 55 1.09 -10.39 2.40
C CYS A 55 1.68 -9.25 1.58
N LEU A 56 0.96 -8.83 0.55
CA LEU A 56 1.34 -7.77 -0.36
C LEU A 56 0.34 -6.62 -0.20
N VAL A 57 0.82 -5.39 0.01
CA VAL A 57 -0.03 -4.23 0.26
C VAL A 57 0.27 -3.13 -0.77
N GLY A 58 -0.74 -2.62 -1.44
CA GLY A 58 -0.56 -1.61 -2.50
C GLY A 58 -1.29 -0.31 -2.21
N LYS A 59 -0.59 0.83 -2.31
CA LYS A 59 -1.22 2.16 -2.38
C LYS A 59 -1.97 2.28 -3.71
N GLY A 60 -3.29 2.47 -3.64
CA GLY A 60 -4.17 2.55 -4.79
C GLY A 60 -4.84 3.92 -4.96
N ILE A 61 -4.12 5.02 -4.77
CA ILE A 61 -4.72 6.34 -4.97
C ILE A 61 -4.91 6.59 -6.46
N THR A 62 -6.14 6.47 -6.95
CA THR A 62 -6.44 6.52 -8.39
C THR A 62 -6.32 7.93 -8.96
N PHE A 63 -6.43 8.95 -8.12
CA PHE A 63 -6.04 10.31 -8.42
C PHE A 63 -5.75 11.07 -7.12
N ASP A 64 -4.63 11.80 -7.09
CA ASP A 64 -4.21 12.60 -5.94
C ASP A 64 -4.16 14.09 -6.27
N SER A 65 -5.16 14.84 -5.80
CA SER A 65 -5.13 16.32 -5.85
C SER A 65 -4.32 16.93 -4.71
N GLY A 66 -3.98 16.12 -3.69
CA GLY A 66 -3.47 16.53 -2.38
C GLY A 66 -4.54 16.89 -1.36
N GLY A 67 -5.82 16.86 -1.72
CA GLY A 67 -6.91 17.29 -0.84
C GLY A 67 -6.82 18.79 -0.54
N TYR A 68 -7.17 19.22 0.67
CA TYR A 68 -7.07 20.65 1.05
C TYR A 68 -5.62 21.17 1.04
N SER A 69 -4.63 20.32 1.25
CA SER A 69 -3.20 20.57 0.99
C SER A 69 -2.88 20.45 -0.51
N ILE A 70 -3.59 21.23 -1.32
CA ILE A 70 -3.63 21.08 -2.78
C ILE A 70 -2.25 21.18 -3.45
N LYS A 71 -1.98 20.28 -4.39
CA LYS A 71 -0.80 20.37 -5.26
C LYS A 71 -0.93 21.52 -6.25
N GLN A 72 0.21 22.10 -6.66
CA GLN A 72 0.25 22.95 -7.85
C GLN A 72 0.07 22.11 -9.11
N SER A 73 -0.51 22.67 -10.18
CA SER A 73 -0.86 21.92 -11.40
C SER A 73 0.31 21.12 -12.00
N ALA A 74 1.52 21.69 -11.99
CA ALA A 74 2.73 21.04 -12.50
C ALA A 74 3.14 19.77 -11.73
N PHE A 75 2.66 19.59 -10.50
CA PHE A 75 2.87 18.38 -9.70
C PHE A 75 1.64 17.46 -9.66
N MET A 76 0.52 17.87 -10.28
CA MET A 76 -0.76 17.16 -10.23
C MET A 76 -1.07 16.40 -11.54
N ASP A 77 -0.57 16.87 -12.68
CA ASP A 77 -0.87 16.31 -14.02
C ASP A 77 -0.56 14.80 -14.18
N SER A 78 0.43 14.32 -13.43
CA SER A 78 0.90 12.94 -13.42
C SER A 78 0.25 12.10 -12.31
N MET A 79 -0.56 12.69 -11.42
CA MET A 79 -1.10 12.00 -10.23
C MET A 79 -2.15 10.92 -10.52
N LYS A 80 -2.52 10.73 -11.79
CA LYS A 80 -3.18 9.48 -12.22
C LYS A 80 -2.32 8.23 -11.98
N SER A 81 -0.99 8.38 -11.83
CA SER A 81 -0.06 7.29 -11.55
C SER A 81 0.08 6.98 -10.06
N ASP A 82 -0.67 7.65 -9.18
CA ASP A 82 -0.50 7.53 -7.73
C ASP A 82 -1.07 6.22 -7.12
N MET A 83 -1.54 5.35 -8.00
CA MET A 83 -1.92 3.96 -7.78
C MET A 83 -0.84 2.98 -8.26
N GLY A 84 0.35 3.48 -8.62
CA GLY A 84 1.44 2.68 -9.18
C GLY A 84 1.83 1.52 -8.27
N GLY A 85 1.87 1.76 -6.96
CA GLY A 85 2.13 0.72 -5.96
C GLY A 85 1.16 -0.45 -6.05
N ALA A 86 -0.15 -0.18 -6.05
CA ALA A 86 -1.19 -1.18 -6.23
C ALA A 86 -1.04 -1.98 -7.53
N ALA A 87 -0.73 -1.30 -8.65
CA ALA A 87 -0.50 -1.98 -9.92
C ALA A 87 0.74 -2.88 -9.88
N THR A 88 1.85 -2.39 -9.32
CA THR A 88 3.11 -3.12 -9.21
C THR A 88 2.94 -4.41 -8.43
N ILE A 89 2.37 -4.38 -7.22
CA ILE A 89 2.22 -5.62 -6.45
C ILE A 89 1.24 -6.58 -7.15
N THR A 90 0.15 -6.06 -7.73
CA THR A 90 -0.83 -6.90 -8.43
C THR A 90 -0.18 -7.65 -9.58
N GLY A 91 0.63 -6.94 -10.38
CA GLY A 91 1.46 -7.51 -11.42
C GLY A 91 2.47 -8.52 -10.88
N ALA A 92 3.14 -8.20 -9.76
CA ALA A 92 4.12 -9.08 -9.13
C ALA A 92 3.48 -10.41 -8.66
N LEU A 93 2.29 -10.39 -8.06
CA LEU A 93 1.56 -11.60 -7.69
C LEU A 93 1.18 -12.42 -8.93
N ALA A 94 0.61 -11.76 -9.94
CA ALA A 94 0.23 -12.43 -11.19
C ALA A 94 1.45 -13.08 -11.86
N PHE A 95 2.57 -12.35 -11.96
CA PHE A 95 3.81 -12.85 -12.55
C PHE A 95 4.42 -13.99 -11.73
N ALA A 96 4.45 -13.86 -10.39
CA ALA A 96 4.91 -14.94 -9.51
C ALA A 96 4.10 -16.24 -9.71
N ILE A 97 2.78 -16.15 -9.91
CA ILE A 97 1.94 -17.30 -10.26
C ILE A 97 2.41 -17.95 -11.57
N THR A 98 2.70 -17.15 -12.61
CA THR A 98 3.25 -17.70 -13.88
C THR A 98 4.63 -18.32 -13.72
N ARG A 99 5.41 -17.85 -12.73
CA ARG A 99 6.73 -18.41 -12.37
C ARG A 99 6.65 -19.63 -11.46
N GLY A 100 5.44 -20.14 -11.17
CA GLY A 100 5.23 -21.37 -10.42
C GLY A 100 5.06 -21.18 -8.91
N LEU A 101 4.67 -19.98 -8.44
CA LEU A 101 4.37 -19.73 -7.04
C LEU A 101 3.35 -20.75 -6.51
N ASN A 102 3.78 -21.58 -5.55
CA ASN A 102 2.97 -22.63 -4.94
C ASN A 102 2.79 -22.46 -3.42
N LYS A 103 2.82 -21.21 -2.93
CA LYS A 103 2.54 -20.84 -1.54
C LYS A 103 1.39 -19.83 -1.49
N ARG A 104 0.65 -19.79 -0.37
CA ARG A 104 -0.49 -18.89 -0.18
C ARG A 104 -0.01 -17.44 -0.03
N VAL A 105 -0.57 -16.53 -0.82
CA VAL A 105 -0.23 -15.10 -0.80
C VAL A 105 -1.52 -14.28 -0.77
N LYS A 106 -1.58 -13.32 0.16
CA LYS A 106 -2.69 -12.36 0.23
C LYS A 106 -2.28 -11.01 -0.32
N LEU A 107 -3.22 -10.36 -0.98
CA LEU A 107 -3.06 -9.05 -1.61
C LEU A 107 -4.11 -8.09 -1.06
N PHE A 108 -3.66 -6.95 -0.55
CA PHE A 108 -4.48 -5.86 -0.05
C PHE A 108 -4.26 -4.60 -0.91
N LEU A 109 -5.29 -4.13 -1.61
CA LEU A 109 -5.22 -2.86 -2.33
C LEU A 109 -6.08 -1.82 -1.62
N CYS A 110 -5.44 -0.76 -1.15
CA CYS A 110 -6.09 0.35 -0.47
C CYS A 110 -6.38 1.46 -1.49
N CYS A 111 -7.55 1.42 -2.12
CA CYS A 111 -7.90 2.27 -3.25
C CYS A 111 -8.81 3.43 -2.87
N ALA A 112 -8.48 4.65 -3.31
CA ALA A 112 -9.27 5.85 -3.07
C ALA A 112 -8.92 6.93 -4.09
N ASP A 113 -9.72 8.00 -4.16
CA ASP A 113 -9.21 9.28 -4.66
C ASP A 113 -9.02 10.25 -3.50
N ASN A 114 -7.98 11.07 -3.57
CA ASN A 114 -7.78 12.18 -2.65
C ASN A 114 -8.23 13.49 -3.31
N LEU A 115 -9.50 13.86 -3.07
CA LEU A 115 -10.16 15.01 -3.70
C LEU A 115 -10.64 16.05 -2.68
N ILE A 116 -10.85 17.27 -3.16
CA ILE A 116 -11.45 18.36 -2.42
C ILE A 116 -12.98 18.31 -2.61
N SER A 117 -13.71 18.33 -1.50
CA SER A 117 -15.16 18.54 -1.48
C SER A 117 -15.59 19.01 -0.10
N GLY A 118 -16.88 19.34 0.07
CA GLY A 118 -17.43 19.65 1.40
C GLY A 118 -17.35 18.49 2.40
N ASN A 119 -17.12 17.25 1.94
CA ASN A 119 -16.98 16.06 2.78
C ASN A 119 -15.51 15.63 3.00
N ALA A 120 -14.55 16.31 2.38
CA ALA A 120 -13.14 15.97 2.50
C ALA A 120 -12.62 16.12 3.96
N PHE A 121 -11.65 15.27 4.29
CA PHE A 121 -10.91 15.34 5.55
C PHE A 121 -9.99 16.57 5.59
N LYS A 122 -9.66 17.03 6.80
CA LYS A 122 -9.05 18.34 7.03
C LYS A 122 -7.75 18.22 7.80
N LEU A 123 -6.99 19.31 7.79
CA LEU A 123 -5.87 19.51 8.70
C LEU A 123 -6.38 19.53 10.15
N GLY A 124 -5.70 18.82 11.05
CA GLY A 124 -6.09 18.65 12.45
C GLY A 124 -7.10 17.52 12.71
N ASP A 125 -7.65 16.86 11.67
CA ASP A 125 -8.45 15.65 11.87
C ASP A 125 -7.58 14.57 12.54
N ILE A 126 -8.13 13.87 13.54
CA ILE A 126 -7.46 12.74 14.21
C ILE A 126 -8.12 11.43 13.76
N ILE A 127 -7.33 10.56 13.14
CA ILE A 127 -7.77 9.23 12.68
C ILE A 127 -7.40 8.21 13.75
N HIS A 128 -8.37 7.38 14.15
CA HIS A 128 -8.20 6.29 15.11
C HIS A 128 -8.16 4.95 14.38
N TYR A 129 -7.02 4.26 14.37
CA TYR A 129 -6.88 2.97 13.70
C TYR A 129 -7.24 1.79 14.59
N ARG A 130 -7.56 0.64 13.98
CA ARG A 130 -7.96 -0.61 14.65
C ARG A 130 -6.89 -1.20 15.57
N ASN A 131 -5.61 -0.84 15.37
CA ASN A 131 -4.51 -1.21 16.26
C ASN A 131 -4.32 -0.24 17.45
N GLY A 132 -5.27 0.66 17.69
CA GLY A 132 -5.25 1.63 18.79
C GLY A 132 -4.37 2.85 18.55
N LYS A 133 -3.69 2.96 17.40
CA LYS A 133 -2.91 4.15 17.05
C LYS A 133 -3.81 5.30 16.62
N THR A 134 -3.43 6.51 17.02
CA THR A 134 -4.05 7.74 16.56
C THR A 134 -3.07 8.54 15.70
N VAL A 135 -3.58 9.17 14.64
CA VAL A 135 -2.77 9.99 13.72
C VAL A 135 -3.48 11.32 13.50
N GLU A 136 -2.83 12.41 13.90
CA GLU A 136 -3.24 13.75 13.53
C GLU A 136 -2.79 14.05 12.09
N VAL A 137 -3.74 14.51 11.26
CA VAL A 137 -3.48 14.86 9.86
C VAL A 137 -2.95 16.28 9.79
N MET A 138 -1.64 16.44 9.60
CA MET A 138 -1.00 17.75 9.43
C MET A 138 -0.75 18.14 7.97
N ASN A 139 -0.98 17.21 7.03
CA ASN A 139 -0.93 17.45 5.59
C ASN A 139 -1.80 16.40 4.88
N THR A 140 -2.81 16.83 4.12
CA THR A 140 -3.72 15.91 3.41
C THR A 140 -3.10 15.32 2.15
N ASP A 141 -1.94 15.82 1.71
CA ASP A 141 -1.11 15.31 0.61
C ASP A 141 -0.13 14.20 1.06
N ALA A 142 -0.24 13.81 2.34
CA ALA A 142 0.43 12.64 2.90
C ALA A 142 -0.58 11.50 3.13
N GLU A 143 -1.55 11.35 2.24
CA GLU A 143 -2.67 10.40 2.32
C GLU A 143 -2.25 8.94 2.13
N GLY A 144 -1.24 8.68 1.29
CA GLY A 144 -0.83 7.34 0.92
C GLY A 144 -0.47 6.47 2.14
N ARG A 145 0.19 7.06 3.13
CA ARG A 145 0.55 6.35 4.38
C ARG A 145 -0.67 6.08 5.27
N LEU A 146 -1.71 6.93 5.18
CA LEU A 146 -2.95 6.76 5.94
C LEU A 146 -3.73 5.56 5.39
N VAL A 147 -3.83 5.43 4.05
CA VAL A 147 -4.52 4.29 3.43
C VAL A 147 -3.72 2.99 3.58
N LEU A 148 -2.39 3.05 3.50
CA LEU A 148 -1.51 1.88 3.70
C LEU A 148 -1.59 1.33 5.12
N ALA A 149 -1.73 2.19 6.14
CA ALA A 149 -1.82 1.75 7.53
C ALA A 149 -2.95 0.73 7.74
N ASP A 150 -4.11 0.95 7.12
CA ASP A 150 -5.23 0.00 7.17
C ASP A 150 -4.91 -1.34 6.50
N GLY A 151 -4.23 -1.33 5.36
CA GLY A 151 -3.79 -2.55 4.67
C GLY A 151 -2.69 -3.30 5.43
N LEU A 152 -1.76 -2.57 6.05
CA LEU A 152 -0.70 -3.13 6.89
C LEU A 152 -1.24 -3.76 8.18
N ILE A 153 -2.31 -3.19 8.76
CA ILE A 153 -3.03 -3.81 9.89
C ILE A 153 -3.61 -5.17 9.48
N ASP A 154 -4.28 -5.23 8.32
CA ASP A 154 -4.85 -6.49 7.81
C ASP A 154 -3.77 -7.53 7.47
N ALA A 155 -2.68 -7.10 6.84
CA ALA A 155 -1.53 -7.93 6.51
C ALA A 155 -0.86 -8.49 7.78
N SER A 156 -0.59 -7.64 8.78
CA SER A 156 0.01 -8.05 10.05
C SER A 156 -0.87 -9.05 10.81
N ALA A 157 -2.19 -8.89 10.77
CA ALA A 157 -3.14 -9.81 11.39
C ALA A 157 -3.07 -11.24 10.81
N GLN A 158 -2.58 -11.41 9.57
CA GLN A 158 -2.38 -12.74 8.97
C GLN A 158 -1.16 -13.48 9.53
N LYS A 159 -0.27 -12.79 10.26
CA LYS A 159 1.02 -13.31 10.74
C LYS A 159 1.82 -14.02 9.62
N PRO A 160 2.05 -13.37 8.47
CA PRO A 160 2.76 -14.00 7.36
C PRO A 160 4.26 -14.10 7.64
N GLU A 161 4.98 -14.89 6.83
CA GLU A 161 6.46 -14.94 6.89
C GLU A 161 7.09 -13.62 6.43
N LEU A 162 6.45 -12.89 5.51
CA LEU A 162 6.88 -11.58 5.06
C LEU A 162 5.72 -10.66 4.64
N ILE A 163 5.93 -9.36 4.79
CA ILE A 163 5.04 -8.30 4.30
C ILE A 163 5.84 -7.41 3.34
N ILE A 164 5.31 -7.18 2.14
CA ILE A 164 5.85 -6.22 1.18
C ILE A 164 4.75 -5.21 0.88
N ASP A 165 5.02 -3.93 1.13
CA ASP A 165 4.17 -2.85 0.64
C ASP A 165 4.86 -2.07 -0.48
N ALA A 166 4.08 -1.62 -1.47
CA ALA A 166 4.56 -0.77 -2.55
C ALA A 166 3.68 0.46 -2.72
N ALA A 167 4.30 1.62 -2.88
CA ALA A 167 3.61 2.89 -2.96
C ALA A 167 4.44 3.99 -3.62
N THR A 168 3.81 4.75 -4.52
CA THR A 168 4.33 6.06 -4.96
C THR A 168 4.17 7.08 -3.82
N LEU A 169 4.98 6.97 -2.77
CA LEU A 169 4.64 7.60 -1.50
C LEU A 169 5.20 9.01 -1.32
N THR A 170 6.42 9.28 -1.78
CA THR A 170 7.07 10.57 -1.49
C THR A 170 7.86 11.10 -2.68
N GLY A 171 7.84 12.42 -2.85
CA GLY A 171 8.79 13.11 -3.71
C GLY A 171 10.24 12.99 -3.22
N ALA A 172 10.45 12.77 -1.91
CA ALA A 172 11.77 12.65 -1.31
C ALA A 172 12.56 11.44 -1.85
N ALA A 173 11.90 10.31 -2.10
CA ALA A 173 12.52 9.15 -2.74
C ALA A 173 13.05 9.50 -4.15
N LYS A 174 12.26 10.23 -4.94
CA LYS A 174 12.67 10.70 -6.27
C LYS A 174 13.81 11.72 -6.19
N THR A 175 13.82 12.59 -5.19
CA THR A 175 14.95 13.52 -4.97
C THR A 175 16.24 12.75 -4.64
N ALA A 176 16.16 11.64 -3.91
CA ALA A 176 17.32 10.85 -3.52
C ALA A 176 17.84 9.94 -4.64
N LEU A 177 16.95 9.34 -5.44
CA LEU A 177 17.28 8.25 -6.37
C LEU A 177 16.94 8.55 -7.84
N GLY A 178 16.36 9.71 -8.13
CA GLY A 178 15.82 10.02 -9.46
C GLY A 178 14.62 9.12 -9.78
N ASN A 179 14.48 8.79 -11.06
CA ASN A 179 13.56 7.73 -11.53
C ASN A 179 14.33 6.45 -11.90
N ASP A 180 15.61 6.38 -11.54
CA ASP A 180 16.52 5.32 -11.97
C ASP A 180 16.48 4.11 -11.04
N TYR A 181 16.07 4.30 -9.77
CA TYR A 181 15.95 3.24 -8.76
C TYR A 181 14.68 3.38 -7.93
N HIS A 182 14.11 2.25 -7.54
CA HIS A 182 13.14 2.18 -6.45
C HIS A 182 13.81 2.29 -5.09
N ALA A 183 13.17 2.96 -4.14
CA ALA A 183 13.66 3.08 -2.78
C ALA A 183 13.18 1.89 -1.93
N LEU A 184 14.13 1.14 -1.36
CA LEU A 184 13.88 0.04 -0.45
C LEU A 184 14.12 0.48 1.00
N PHE A 185 13.12 0.27 1.86
CA PHE A 185 13.22 0.45 3.31
C PHE A 185 12.91 -0.86 4.04
N SER A 186 13.68 -1.20 5.07
CA SER A 186 13.47 -2.39 5.91
C SER A 186 14.31 -2.29 7.19
N PHE A 187 13.76 -2.75 8.32
CA PHE A 187 14.52 -3.06 9.53
C PHE A 187 15.21 -4.44 9.47
N ASP A 188 14.72 -5.35 8.62
CA ASP A 188 15.30 -6.67 8.41
C ASP A 188 16.32 -6.63 7.27
N ASP A 189 17.59 -6.71 7.63
CA ASP A 189 18.72 -6.73 6.70
C ASP A 189 18.72 -7.97 5.79
N ALA A 190 18.35 -9.14 6.33
CA ALA A 190 18.35 -10.37 5.56
C ALA A 190 17.26 -10.33 4.49
N LEU A 191 16.08 -9.83 4.83
CA LEU A 191 14.99 -9.65 3.88
C LEU A 191 15.33 -8.58 2.82
N ALA A 192 15.92 -7.45 3.23
CA ALA A 192 16.34 -6.42 2.29
C ALA A 192 17.37 -6.95 1.28
N ASN A 193 18.38 -7.69 1.75
CA ASN A 193 19.40 -8.28 0.89
C ASN A 193 18.83 -9.33 -0.06
N ARG A 194 17.85 -10.14 0.38
CA ARG A 194 17.12 -11.07 -0.49
C ARG A 194 16.36 -10.35 -1.61
N LEU A 195 15.76 -9.18 -1.31
CA LEU A 195 15.08 -8.37 -2.32
C LEU A 195 16.09 -7.80 -3.33
N LEU A 196 17.20 -7.23 -2.85
CA LEU A 196 18.25 -6.68 -3.74
C LEU A 196 18.87 -7.77 -4.63
N ALA A 197 19.06 -8.98 -4.12
CA ALA A 197 19.51 -10.11 -4.93
C ALA A 197 18.49 -10.50 -6.00
N SER A 198 17.18 -10.43 -5.68
CA SER A 198 16.11 -10.70 -6.64
C SER A 198 16.05 -9.62 -7.72
N ALA A 199 16.16 -8.35 -7.33
CA ALA A 199 16.23 -7.20 -8.23
C ALA A 199 17.40 -7.34 -9.21
N GLN A 200 18.59 -7.73 -8.74
CA GLN A 200 19.74 -7.99 -9.60
C GLN A 200 19.47 -9.14 -10.59
N ALA A 201 18.85 -10.24 -10.14
CA ALA A 201 18.55 -11.39 -10.98
C ALA A 201 17.49 -11.09 -12.07
N GLU A 202 16.52 -10.23 -11.75
CA GLU A 202 15.44 -9.83 -12.67
C GLU A 202 15.77 -8.53 -13.44
N ASN A 203 16.98 -7.99 -13.26
CA ASN A 203 17.46 -6.75 -13.91
C ASN A 203 16.55 -5.53 -13.63
N GLU A 204 16.09 -5.40 -12.39
CA GLU A 204 15.33 -4.25 -11.88
C GLU A 204 16.17 -3.44 -10.89
N ALA A 205 16.03 -2.11 -10.93
CA ALA A 205 16.86 -1.21 -10.15
C ALA A 205 16.23 -0.88 -8.80
N PHE A 206 16.85 -1.34 -7.72
CA PHE A 206 16.50 -1.00 -6.34
C PHE A 206 17.70 -0.47 -5.59
N TRP A 207 17.48 0.52 -4.74
CA TRP A 207 18.50 1.05 -3.83
C TRP A 207 17.95 1.14 -2.40
N ARG A 208 18.70 0.62 -1.43
CA ARG A 208 18.29 0.67 -0.03
C ARG A 208 18.58 2.04 0.57
N LEU A 209 17.56 2.66 1.14
CA LEU A 209 17.69 3.88 1.93
C LEU A 209 17.64 3.57 3.44
N PRO A 210 18.21 4.43 4.30
CA PRO A 210 18.24 4.18 5.73
C PRO A 210 16.85 4.15 6.36
N LEU A 211 16.61 3.13 7.21
CA LEU A 211 15.51 3.09 8.16
C LEU A 211 16.07 2.57 9.49
N ALA A 212 15.79 3.28 10.58
CA ALA A 212 16.38 3.04 11.90
C ALA A 212 15.40 3.50 12.98
N GLU A 213 15.56 3.06 14.23
CA GLU A 213 14.57 3.29 15.29
C GLU A 213 14.29 4.76 15.60
N PHE A 214 15.24 5.65 15.34
CA PHE A 214 15.05 7.09 15.51
C PHE A 214 14.16 7.70 14.42
N HIS A 215 13.96 6.99 13.29
CA HIS A 215 12.92 7.34 12.33
C HIS A 215 11.57 6.87 12.87
N PRO A 216 10.50 7.66 12.70
CA PRO A 216 9.15 7.23 13.07
C PRO A 216 8.80 5.92 12.34
N GLN A 217 8.53 4.86 13.09
CA GLN A 217 8.48 3.48 12.62
C GLN A 217 7.41 3.22 11.52
N PRO A 218 7.80 2.78 10.31
CA PRO A 218 6.92 2.02 9.42
C PRO A 218 7.01 0.52 9.75
N ALA A 219 5.91 -0.22 9.59
CA ALA A 219 5.72 -1.58 10.08
C ALA A 219 6.12 -2.71 9.10
N ALA A 220 6.75 -2.41 7.96
CA ALA A 220 6.97 -3.40 6.89
C ALA A 220 8.15 -3.04 5.95
N VAL A 221 8.49 -3.96 5.03
CA VAL A 221 9.36 -3.65 3.88
C VAL A 221 8.57 -2.77 2.93
N GLN A 222 9.00 -1.52 2.82
CA GLN A 222 8.33 -0.51 2.06
C GLN A 222 9.12 -0.21 0.78
N LEU A 223 8.47 -0.41 -0.36
CA LEU A 223 8.96 -0.05 -1.68
C LEU A 223 8.34 1.29 -2.09
N CYS A 224 9.19 2.31 -2.23
CA CYS A 224 8.80 3.64 -2.72
C CYS A 224 9.23 3.87 -4.17
#